data_AF-A0A4Q2XW10-F1
#
_entry.id   AF-A0A4Q2XW10-F1
#
_cell.length_a   1.000
_cell.length_b   1.000
_cell.length_c   1.000
_cell.angle_alpha   90.00
_cell.angle_beta   90.00
_cell.angle_gamma   90.00
#
_symmetry.space_group_name_H-M   'P 1'
#
loop_
_entity.id
_entity.type
_entity.pdbx_description
1 polymer ?
#
loop_
_entity_poly.entity_id
_entity_poly.type
_entity_poly.pdbx_seq_one_letter_code
_entity_poly.pdbx_strand_id
1 'polypeptide(L)' 'MTGDSSFPFSPETRAEITRRFGERMADVVTGAIVRALREVAADAGKAGLPPEEAVVGFLHLCRDMHESLSGGMGKGGRLN' A
#
# COMPACT_ATOMS: atom_id res chain seq x y z
N MET A 1 -3.09 -38.74 -3.07
CA MET A 1 -4.11 -38.07 -2.24
C MET A 1 -3.55 -36.70 -1.90
N THR A 2 -4.06 -35.67 -2.57
CA THR A 2 -3.65 -34.27 -2.43
C THR A 2 -4.03 -33.76 -1.05
N GLY A 3 -3.07 -33.14 -0.35
CA GLY A 3 -3.21 -32.69 1.03
C GLY A 3 -4.43 -31.79 1.22
N ASP A 4 -5.27 -32.17 2.18
CA ASP A 4 -6.37 -31.38 2.69
C ASP A 4 -5.84 -30.01 3.13
N SER A 5 -6.24 -29.00 2.37
CA SER A 5 -5.95 -27.60 2.61
C SER A 5 -6.51 -27.20 3.98
N SER A 6 -5.59 -26.90 4.90
CA SER A 6 -5.76 -26.61 6.33
C SER A 6 -6.49 -25.31 6.64
N PHE A 7 -7.66 -25.08 6.02
CA PHE A 7 -8.49 -23.92 6.29
C PHE A 7 -9.86 -24.40 6.81
N PRO A 8 -10.23 -24.08 8.06
CA PRO A 8 -11.40 -24.66 8.75
C PRO A 8 -12.76 -24.12 8.26
N PHE A 9 -12.80 -23.46 7.09
CA PHE A 9 -13.96 -22.73 6.61
C PHE A 9 -14.37 -23.18 5.21
N SER A 10 -15.68 -23.18 4.95
CA SER A 10 -16.23 -23.36 3.61
C SER A 10 -15.69 -22.29 2.64
N PRO A 11 -15.66 -22.57 1.32
CA PRO A 11 -15.24 -21.59 0.31
C PRO A 11 -15.97 -20.24 0.42
N GLU A 12 -17.28 -20.26 0.68
CA GLU A 12 -18.12 -19.06 0.84
C GLU A 12 -17.70 -18.26 2.07
N THR A 13 -17.44 -18.95 3.18
CA THR A 13 -16.99 -18.31 4.42
C THR A 13 -15.60 -17.71 4.23
N ARG A 14 -14.71 -18.38 3.50
CA ARG A 14 -13.38 -17.86 3.16
C ARG A 14 -13.48 -16.61 2.29
N ALA A 15 -14.35 -16.61 1.28
CA ALA A 15 -14.57 -15.45 0.41
C ALA A 15 -15.09 -14.25 1.22
N GLU A 16 -16.03 -14.46 2.14
CA GLU A 16 -16.58 -13.41 2.99
C GLU A 16 -15.55 -12.86 3.99
N ILE A 17 -14.71 -13.73 4.59
CA ILE A 17 -13.60 -13.30 5.46
C ILE A 17 -12.62 -12.44 4.67
N THR A 18 -12.20 -12.88 3.48
CA THR A 18 -11.27 -12.13 2.62
C THR A 18 -11.86 -10.78 2.22
N ARG A 19 -13.16 -10.73 1.86
CA ARG A 19 -13.85 -9.49 1.50
C ARG A 19 -13.85 -8.50 2.66
N ARG A 20 -14.31 -8.91 3.85
CA ARG A 20 -14.36 -8.04 5.03
C ARG A 20 -12.99 -7.58 5.49
N PHE A 21 -11.99 -8.47 5.40
CA PHE A 21 -10.61 -8.12 5.70
C PHE A 21 -10.08 -7.08 4.71
N GLY A 22 -10.32 -7.28 3.41
CA GLY A 22 -9.96 -6.33 2.36
C GLY A 22 -10.60 -4.96 2.58
N GLU A 23 -11.88 -4.91 2.93
CA GLU A 23 -12.60 -3.67 3.24
C GLU A 23 -11.98 -2.93 4.43
N ARG A 24 -11.76 -3.62 5.55
CA ARG A 24 -11.13 -3.01 6.74
C ARG A 24 -9.69 -2.55 6.47
N MET A 25 -8.95 -3.32 5.68
CA MET A 25 -7.60 -2.93 5.28
C MET A 25 -7.60 -1.69 4.38
N ALA A 26 -8.57 -1.56 3.48
CA ALA A 26 -8.72 -0.38 2.65
C ALA A 26 -8.94 0.89 3.51
N ASP A 27 -9.76 0.80 4.56
CA ASP A 27 -9.98 1.92 5.48
C ASP A 27 -8.70 2.31 6.23
N VAL A 28 -7.95 1.33 6.75
CA VAL A 28 -6.69 1.56 7.46
C VAL A 28 -5.66 2.21 6.55
N VAL A 29 -5.48 1.68 5.34
CA VAL A 29 -4.54 2.22 4.35
C VAL A 29 -4.93 3.63 3.94
N THR A 30 -6.22 3.87 3.67
CA THR A 30 -6.74 5.19 3.31
C THR A 30 -6.48 6.20 4.44
N GLY A 31 -6.77 5.82 5.69
CA GLY A 31 -6.53 6.68 6.85
C GLY A 31 -5.04 7.01 7.05
N ALA A 32 -4.14 6.05 6.82
CA ALA A 32 -2.70 6.26 6.88
C ALA A 32 -2.21 7.23 5.80
N ILE A 33 -2.65 7.06 4.56
CA ILE A 33 -2.30 7.95 3.44
C ILE A 33 -2.78 9.37 3.72
N VAL A 34 -4.04 9.55 4.13
CA VAL A 34 -4.58 10.89 4.44
C VAL A 34 -3.80 11.58 5.55
N ARG A 35 -3.39 10.84 6.60
CA ARG A 35 -2.55 11.40 7.67
C ARG A 35 -1.18 11.84 7.14
N ALA A 36 -0.51 11.00 6.36
CA ALA A 36 0.79 11.33 5.77
C ALA A 36 0.73 12.57 4.86
N LEU A 37 -0.29 12.68 4.00
CA LEU A 37 -0.45 13.84 3.12
C LEU A 37 -0.65 15.15 3.91
N ARG A 38 -1.39 15.09 5.02
CA ARG A 38 -1.57 16.25 5.92
C ARG A 38 -0.28 16.66 6.60
N GLU A 39 0.52 15.70 7.04
CA GLU A 39 1.82 15.96 7.67
C GLU A 39 2.78 16.61 6.67
N VAL A 40 2.88 16.08 5.45
CA VAL A 40 3.70 16.66 4.37
C VAL A 40 3.27 18.10 4.06
N ALA A 41 1.97 18.35 3.91
CA ALA A 41 1.45 19.69 3.66
C ALA A 41 1.78 20.66 4.81
N ALA A 42 1.65 20.21 6.06
CA ALA A 42 1.94 21.03 7.23
C ALA A 42 3.44 21.36 7.34
N ASP A 43 4.32 20.39 7.09
CA ASP A 43 5.76 20.59 7.15
C ASP A 43 6.27 21.47 6.00
N ALA A 44 5.69 21.33 4.80
CA ALA A 44 5.94 22.24 3.68
C ALA A 44 5.56 23.68 4.04
N GLY A 45 4.37 23.87 4.65
CA GLY A 45 3.93 25.18 5.12
C GLY A 45 4.88 25.81 6.14
N LYS A 46 5.40 25.02 7.09
CA LYS A 46 6.42 25.49 8.06
C LYS A 46 7.74 25.86 7.38
N ALA A 47 8.09 25.20 6.28
CA ALA A 47 9.29 25.47 5.51
C ALA A 47 9.14 26.63 4.49
N GLY A 48 7.95 27.21 4.36
CA GLY A 48 7.66 28.27 3.37
C GLY A 48 7.52 27.75 1.94
N LEU A 49 7.25 26.46 1.77
CA LEU A 49 7.00 25.81 0.48
C LEU A 49 5.49 25.71 0.20
N PRO A 50 5.06 25.71 -1.07
CA PRO A 50 3.66 25.45 -1.43
C PRO A 50 3.23 24.04 -0.98
N PRO A 51 2.24 23.90 -0.08
CA PRO A 51 1.82 22.59 0.43
C PRO A 51 1.34 21.63 -0.66
N GLU A 52 0.65 22.15 -1.68
CA GLU A 52 0.11 21.36 -2.78
C GLU A 52 1.22 20.72 -3.62
N GLU A 53 2.29 21.46 -3.90
CA GLU A 53 3.45 20.95 -4.65
C GLU A 53 4.19 19.87 -3.86
N ALA A 54 4.35 20.06 -2.55
CA ALA A 54 4.97 19.07 -1.66
C ALA A 54 4.16 17.77 -1.61
N VAL A 55 2.82 17.87 -1.52
CA VAL A 55 1.92 16.71 -1.57
C VAL A 55 2.02 15.97 -2.90
N VAL A 56 2.04 16.68 -4.03
CA VAL A 56 2.20 16.07 -5.36
C VAL A 56 3.56 15.36 -5.47
N GLY A 57 4.63 16.01 -5.03
CA GLY A 57 5.98 15.42 -5.02
C GLY A 57 6.05 14.15 -4.16
N PHE A 58 5.42 14.16 -2.98
CA PHE A 58 5.33 12.99 -2.12
C PHE A 58 4.57 11.83 -2.78
N LEU A 59 3.46 12.10 -3.46
CA LEU A 59 2.72 11.07 -4.20
C LEU A 59 3.54 10.45 -5.34
N HIS A 60 4.33 11.25 -6.05
CA HIS A 60 5.27 10.72 -7.05
C HIS A 60 6.35 9.83 -6.41
N LEU A 61 6.93 10.24 -5.28
CA LEU A 61 7.89 9.41 -4.55
C LEU A 61 7.28 8.06 -4.13
N CYS A 62 6.05 8.07 -3.60
CA CYS A 62 5.33 6.84 -3.26
C CYS A 62 5.15 5.92 -4.48
N ARG A 63 4.84 6.50 -5.65
CA ARG A 63 4.72 5.77 -6.90
C ARG A 63 6.05 5.15 -7.32
N ASP A 64 7.14 5.91 -7.33
CA ASP A 64 8.47 5.42 -7.73
C ASP A 64 8.97 4.30 -6.81
N MET A 65 8.74 4.45 -5.50
CA MET A 65 9.02 3.41 -4.52
C MET A 65 8.19 2.15 -4.80
N HIS A 66 6.91 2.30 -5.10
CA HIS A 66 6.03 1.18 -5.45
C HIS A 66 6.51 0.48 -6.72
N GLU A 67 6.84 1.21 -7.78
CA GLU A 67 7.37 0.67 -9.03
C GLU A 67 8.69 -0.08 -8.80
N SER A 68 9.56 0.44 -7.93
CA SER A 68 10.83 -0.21 -7.55
C SER A 68 10.61 -1.53 -6.79
N LEU A 69 9.68 -1.54 -5.82
CA LEU A 69 9.34 -2.73 -5.04
C LEU A 69 8.64 -3.80 -5.89
N SER A 70 7.71 -3.37 -6.75
CA SER A 70 6.95 -4.25 -7.65
C SER A 70 7.82 -4.79 -8.79
N GLY A 71 8.75 -3.98 -9.33
CA GLY A 71 9.72 -4.39 -10.35
C GLY A 71 10.80 -5.34 -9.83
N GLY A 72 11.09 -5.31 -8.52
CA GLY A 72 12.01 -6.24 -7.85
C GLY A 72 11.50 -7.68 -7.74
N MET A 73 10.19 -7.92 -7.86
CA MET A 73 9.59 -9.25 -7.80
C MET A 73 9.78 -10.09 -9.09
N GLY A 74 10.51 -9.59 -10.10
CA GLY A 74 10.71 -10.26 -11.40
C GLY A 74 12.13 -10.34 -11.94
N LYS A 75 13.15 -9.83 -11.24
CA LYS A 75 14.56 -9.99 -11.67
C LYS A 75 15.37 -10.70 -10.60
N GLY A 76 15.14 -12.01 -10.52
CA GLY A 76 16.14 -12.93 -10.01
C GLY A 76 17.49 -12.68 -10.70
N GLY A 77 18.54 -12.63 -9.90
CA GLY A 77 19.87 -12.25 -10.30
C GLY A 77 20.37 -12.98 -11.55
N ARG A 78 20.89 -12.18 -12.48
CA ARG A 78 22.05 -12.59 -13.27
C ARG A 78 23.14 -11.57 -12.97
N LEU A 79 23.98 -11.95 -12.00
CA LEU A 79 25.35 -11.49 -11.99
C LEU A 79 26.03 -12.29 -13.11
N ASN A 80 26.26 -11.63 -14.24
CA ASN A 80 27.23 -12.03 -15.23
C ASN A 80 28.30 -10.95 -15.24
#